data_AF-R9MJR2-F1
#
_entry.id   AF-R9MJR2-F1
#
_cell.length_a   1.000
_cell.length_b   1.000
_cell.length_c   1.000
_cell.angle_alpha   90.00
_cell.angle_beta   90.00
_cell.angle_gamma   90.00
#
_symmetry.space_group_name_H-M   'P 1'
#
loop_
_entity.id
_entity.type
_entity.pdbx_description
1 polymer ?
#
loop_
_entity_poly.entity_id
_entity_poly.type
_entity_poly.pdbx_seq_one_letter_code
_entity_poly.pdbx_strand_id
1 'polypeptide(L)'
;MLENVEAMFDNMGGMMKKLKKKSYEENTRLFLEKNGCYFQEMTELMDGAEEKEKMAGEIAAALGEGVERTFGKGEKKKISPTVQADINFFMIYYVFPAILKTGHEDSRLVADSICAEWKGRFKNSEIGYTDYDTLHDSFREKIFGIF
;
A
#
# COMPACT_ATOMS: atom_id res chain seq x y z
N MET A 1 -15.05 -5.28 8.13
CA MET A 1 -14.00 -5.55 7.14
C MET A 1 -13.46 -4.20 6.70
N LEU A 2 -12.23 -3.88 7.10
CA LEU A 2 -11.42 -2.71 6.74
C LEU A 2 -12.25 -1.48 6.33
N GLU A 3 -13.06 -0.97 7.26
CA GLU A 3 -13.97 0.13 6.97
C GLU A 3 -13.21 1.45 6.76
N ASN A 4 -13.49 2.15 5.67
CA ASN A 4 -12.82 3.40 5.31
C ASN A 4 -11.30 3.27 5.07
N VAL A 5 -10.82 2.08 4.67
CA VAL A 5 -9.40 1.80 4.39
C VAL A 5 -8.75 2.77 3.38
N GLU A 6 -9.56 3.42 2.53
CA GLU A 6 -9.13 4.50 1.65
C GLU A 6 -8.51 5.71 2.38
N ALA A 7 -8.81 5.90 3.67
CA ALA A 7 -8.26 6.98 4.48
C ALA A 7 -6.73 6.90 4.63
N MET A 8 -6.13 5.72 4.37
CA MET A 8 -4.68 5.57 4.25
C MET A 8 -4.09 6.45 3.14
N PHE A 9 -4.84 6.75 2.08
CA PHE A 9 -4.37 7.55 0.95
C PHE A 9 -4.56 9.06 1.15
N ASP A 10 -5.14 9.47 2.28
CA ASP A 10 -5.23 10.87 2.67
C ASP A 10 -3.83 11.51 2.68
N ASN A 11 -3.71 12.70 2.11
CA ASN A 11 -2.45 13.44 2.04
C ASN A 11 -1.30 12.70 1.30
N MET A 12 -1.61 11.70 0.46
CA MET A 12 -0.64 11.03 -0.42
C MET A 12 0.25 12.04 -1.17
N GLY A 13 -0.35 13.07 -1.78
CA GLY A 13 0.40 14.09 -2.51
C GLY A 13 1.38 14.89 -1.64
N GLY A 14 1.07 15.11 -0.35
CA GLY A 14 1.96 15.77 0.59
C GLY A 14 3.13 14.88 1.00
N MET A 15 2.86 13.61 1.29
CA MET A 15 3.87 12.63 1.71
C MET A 15 4.82 12.23 0.59
N MET A 16 4.36 12.25 -0.66
CA MET A 16 5.16 11.99 -1.84
C MET A 16 5.97 13.21 -2.30
N LYS A 17 5.67 14.41 -1.78
CA LYS A 17 6.37 15.65 -2.15
C LYS A 17 7.76 15.67 -1.54
N LYS A 18 8.80 15.56 -2.40
CA LYS A 18 10.22 15.53 -2.01
C LYS A 18 10.55 14.31 -1.14
N LEU A 19 10.33 13.13 -1.71
CA LEU A 19 10.74 11.85 -1.16
C LEU A 19 12.27 11.82 -0.97
N LYS A 20 12.73 12.18 0.22
CA LYS A 20 14.12 12.13 0.65
C LYS A 20 14.17 11.28 1.90
N LYS A 21 15.31 10.66 2.18
CA LYS A 21 15.47 9.77 3.33
C LYS A 21 14.84 10.28 4.64
N LYS A 22 15.18 11.51 5.05
CA LYS A 22 14.64 12.11 6.29
C LYS A 22 13.12 12.33 6.25
N SER A 23 12.58 12.85 5.14
CA SER A 23 11.14 13.06 5.03
C SER A 23 10.39 11.74 4.89
N TYR A 24 10.99 10.73 4.24
CA TYR A 24 10.45 9.39 4.16
C TYR A 24 10.33 8.75 5.54
N GLU A 25 11.40 8.80 6.35
CA GLU A 25 11.38 8.30 7.73
C GLU A 25 10.29 8.96 8.59
N GLU A 26 10.22 10.30 8.55
CA GLU A 26 9.21 11.06 9.29
C GLU A 26 7.78 10.77 8.80
N ASN A 27 7.57 10.74 7.48
CA ASN A 27 6.27 10.45 6.89
C ASN A 27 5.82 9.01 7.17
N THR A 28 6.72 8.03 7.13
CA THR A 28 6.39 6.64 7.46
C THR A 28 5.99 6.52 8.92
N ARG A 29 6.67 7.20 9.84
CA ARG A 29 6.27 7.23 11.26
C ARG A 29 4.86 7.78 11.43
N LEU A 30 4.57 8.93 10.82
CA LEU A 30 3.24 9.56 10.88
C LEU A 30 2.16 8.71 10.21
N PHE A 31 2.51 8.04 9.11
CA PHE A 31 1.61 7.13 8.40
C PHE A 31 1.20 5.95 9.25
N LEU A 32 2.16 5.31 9.93
CA LEU A 32 1.90 4.19 10.84
C LEU A 32 1.12 4.64 12.08
N GLU A 33 1.44 5.81 12.64
CA GLU A 33 0.72 6.38 13.77
C GLU A 33 -0.75 6.65 13.43
N LYS A 34 -1.02 7.21 12.24
CA LYS A 34 -2.39 7.50 11.78
C LYS A 34 -3.17 6.24 11.41
N ASN A 35 -2.53 5.29 10.72
CA ASN A 35 -3.22 4.19 10.04
C ASN A 35 -3.00 2.83 10.71
N GLY A 36 -2.34 2.78 11.87
CA GLY A 36 -1.98 1.56 12.58
C GLY A 36 -3.15 0.60 12.83
N CYS A 37 -4.35 1.15 13.06
CA CYS A 37 -5.57 0.36 13.25
C CYS A 37 -5.90 -0.54 12.05
N TYR A 38 -5.66 -0.10 10.81
CA TYR A 38 -5.93 -0.91 9.63
C TYR A 38 -4.98 -2.10 9.54
N PHE A 39 -3.70 -1.89 9.83
CA PHE A 39 -2.70 -2.96 9.82
C PHE A 39 -2.95 -3.95 10.95
N GLN A 40 -3.37 -3.47 12.12
CA GLN A 40 -3.79 -4.33 13.22
C GLN A 40 -5.03 -5.16 12.85
N GLU A 41 -6.06 -4.54 12.27
CA GLU A 41 -7.26 -5.25 11.82
C GLU A 41 -6.90 -6.32 10.76
N MET A 42 -6.00 -6.01 9.81
CA MET A 42 -5.49 -7.00 8.85
C MET A 42 -4.85 -8.20 9.56
N THR A 43 -4.02 -7.98 10.58
CA THR A 43 -3.40 -9.08 11.34
C THR A 43 -4.42 -9.89 12.13
N GLU A 44 -5.39 -9.25 12.79
CA GLU A 44 -6.43 -9.93 13.55
C GLU A 44 -7.35 -10.77 12.65
N LEU A 45 -7.67 -10.26 11.45
CA LEU A 45 -8.41 -11.00 10.44
C LEU A 45 -7.65 -12.23 9.97
N MET A 46 -6.34 -12.11 9.73
CA MET A 46 -5.50 -13.23 9.33
C MET A 46 -5.38 -14.27 10.45
N ASP A 47 -5.12 -13.86 11.69
CA ASP A 47 -5.05 -14.76 12.86
C ASP A 47 -6.34 -15.56 13.07
N GLY A 48 -7.50 -14.91 12.88
CA GLY A 48 -8.81 -15.54 13.05
C GLY A 48 -9.28 -16.41 11.87
N ALA A 49 -8.57 -16.39 10.73
CA ALA A 49 -9.00 -17.09 9.52
C ALA A 49 -8.53 -18.54 9.46
N GLU A 50 -9.47 -19.46 9.23
CA GLU A 50 -9.16 -20.86 8.90
C GLU A 50 -8.59 -20.98 7.47
N GLU A 51 -9.15 -20.21 6.52
CA GLU A 51 -8.72 -20.15 5.12
C GLU A 51 -7.92 -18.87 4.86
N LYS A 52 -6.60 -18.92 5.10
CA LYS A 52 -5.70 -17.75 5.03
C LYS A 52 -5.69 -17.08 3.66
N GLU A 53 -5.66 -17.84 2.58
CA GLU A 53 -5.64 -17.34 1.20
C GLU A 53 -6.92 -16.59 0.85
N LYS A 54 -8.06 -17.09 1.32
CA LYS A 54 -9.36 -16.45 1.13
C LYS A 54 -9.41 -15.12 1.88
N MET A 55 -8.99 -15.10 3.14
CA MET A 55 -8.95 -13.88 3.94
C MET A 55 -8.00 -12.82 3.35
N ALA A 56 -6.81 -13.23 2.91
CA ALA A 56 -5.88 -12.34 2.22
C ALA A 56 -6.50 -11.75 0.93
N GLY A 57 -7.26 -12.55 0.18
CA GLY A 57 -8.03 -12.09 -0.98
C GLY A 57 -9.13 -11.08 -0.61
N GLU A 58 -9.84 -11.30 0.49
CA GLU A 58 -10.88 -10.37 0.99
C GLU A 58 -10.26 -9.03 1.45
N ILE A 59 -9.13 -9.07 2.15
CA ILE A 59 -8.34 -7.88 2.53
C ILE A 59 -7.90 -7.10 1.28
N ALA A 60 -7.36 -7.80 0.28
CA ALA A 60 -6.92 -7.21 -0.97
C ALA A 60 -8.08 -6.55 -1.73
N ALA A 61 -9.21 -7.25 -1.85
CA ALA A 61 -10.41 -6.73 -2.49
C ALA A 61 -10.94 -5.48 -1.77
N ALA A 62 -11.02 -5.49 -0.43
CA ALA A 62 -11.48 -4.35 0.36
C ALA A 62 -10.60 -3.10 0.10
N LEU A 63 -9.28 -3.26 0.04
CA LEU A 63 -8.35 -2.18 -0.27
C LEU A 63 -8.53 -1.66 -1.70
N GLY A 64 -8.62 -2.56 -2.68
CA GLY A 64 -8.85 -2.20 -4.09
C GLY A 64 -10.18 -1.49 -4.31
N GLU A 65 -11.24 -1.92 -3.64
CA GLU A 65 -12.56 -1.28 -3.66
C GLU A 65 -12.55 0.10 -3.00
N GLY A 66 -11.82 0.27 -1.88
CA GLY A 66 -11.63 1.56 -1.24
C GLY A 66 -10.96 2.57 -2.18
N VAL A 67 -9.89 2.17 -2.85
CA VAL A 67 -9.21 3.00 -3.85
C VAL A 67 -10.13 3.33 -5.03
N GLU A 68 -10.84 2.34 -5.57
CA GLU A 68 -11.75 2.55 -6.69
C GLU A 68 -12.90 3.50 -6.33
N ARG A 69 -13.47 3.37 -5.12
CA ARG A 69 -14.53 4.25 -4.61
C ARG A 69 -14.06 5.70 -4.48
N THR A 70 -12.84 5.91 -4.00
CA THR A 70 -12.31 7.25 -3.72
C THR A 70 -11.79 7.97 -4.96
N PHE A 71 -11.11 7.24 -5.85
CA PHE A 71 -10.40 7.84 -6.98
C PHE A 71 -11.07 7.58 -8.34
N GLY A 72 -11.96 6.60 -8.41
CA GLY A 72 -12.72 6.28 -9.62
C GLY A 72 -13.74 7.38 -9.93
N LYS A 73 -13.79 7.81 -11.19
CA LYS A 73 -14.72 8.85 -11.64
C LYS A 73 -15.71 8.32 -12.69
N GLY A 74 -16.94 8.84 -12.60
CA GLY A 74 -18.05 8.49 -13.49
C GLY A 74 -18.56 7.06 -13.30
N GLU A 75 -19.53 6.66 -14.14
CA GLU A 75 -20.21 5.36 -14.04
C GLU A 75 -19.26 4.17 -14.21
N LYS A 76 -18.15 4.37 -14.94
CA LYS A 76 -17.13 3.34 -15.18
C LYS A 76 -16.03 3.31 -14.12
N LYS A 77 -16.14 4.12 -13.06
CA LYS A 77 -15.15 4.26 -11.98
C LYS A 77 -13.70 4.39 -12.48
N LYS A 78 -13.51 5.18 -13.54
CA LYS A 78 -12.19 5.29 -14.19
C LYS A 78 -11.26 6.17 -13.36
N ILE A 79 -10.09 5.64 -13.01
CA ILE A 79 -9.00 6.40 -12.41
C ILE A 79 -8.14 6.99 -13.53
N SER A 80 -7.73 8.26 -13.40
CA SER A 80 -6.83 8.87 -14.38
C SER A 80 -5.42 8.25 -14.27
N PRO A 81 -4.66 8.08 -15.37
CA PRO A 81 -3.32 7.49 -15.33
C PRO A 81 -2.36 8.17 -14.34
N THR A 82 -2.41 9.50 -14.21
CA THR A 82 -1.58 10.26 -13.27
C THR A 82 -1.89 9.89 -11.83
N VAL A 83 -3.16 9.94 -11.42
CA VAL A 83 -3.59 9.55 -10.07
C VAL A 83 -3.27 8.08 -9.79
N GLN A 84 -3.44 7.21 -10.78
CA GLN A 84 -3.11 5.80 -10.64
C GLN A 84 -1.61 5.57 -10.41
N ALA A 85 -0.74 6.31 -11.11
CA ALA A 85 0.70 6.26 -10.86
C ALA A 85 1.03 6.73 -9.44
N ASP A 86 0.40 7.80 -8.96
CA ASP A 86 0.58 8.28 -7.58
C ASP A 86 0.15 7.23 -6.55
N ILE A 87 -1.01 6.59 -6.76
CA ILE A 87 -1.51 5.49 -5.91
C ILE A 87 -0.51 4.33 -5.90
N ASN A 88 -0.05 3.90 -7.08
CA ASN A 88 0.91 2.80 -7.20
C ASN A 88 2.22 3.11 -6.47
N PHE A 89 2.75 4.34 -6.59
CA PHE A 89 3.92 4.74 -5.83
C PHE A 89 3.64 4.76 -4.33
N PHE A 90 2.48 5.27 -3.91
CA PHE A 90 2.13 5.30 -2.50
C PHE A 90 1.99 3.90 -1.89
N MET A 91 1.47 2.94 -2.65
CA MET A 91 1.43 1.53 -2.27
C MET A 91 2.85 1.00 -2.01
N ILE A 92 3.76 1.21 -2.97
CA ILE A 92 5.15 0.75 -2.91
C ILE A 92 5.90 1.39 -1.74
N TYR A 93 5.73 2.69 -1.51
CA TYR A 93 6.52 3.42 -0.52
C TYR A 93 5.96 3.36 0.90
N TYR A 94 4.65 3.22 1.10
CA TYR A 94 4.04 3.36 2.42
C TYR A 94 3.16 2.17 2.81
N VAL A 95 2.25 1.72 1.95
CA VAL A 95 1.27 0.68 2.32
C VAL A 95 1.94 -0.69 2.47
N PHE A 96 2.66 -1.17 1.45
CA PHE A 96 3.33 -2.47 1.55
C PHE A 96 4.40 -2.51 2.65
N PRO A 97 5.29 -1.51 2.78
CA PRO A 97 6.25 -1.48 3.88
C PRO A 97 5.57 -1.52 5.25
N ALA A 98 4.42 -0.87 5.41
CA ALA A 98 3.66 -0.91 6.66
C ALA A 98 3.07 -2.30 6.95
N ILE A 99 2.49 -2.95 5.94
CA ILE A 99 2.01 -4.34 6.06
C ILE A 99 3.14 -5.27 6.49
N LEU A 100 4.30 -5.20 5.83
CA LEU A 100 5.46 -6.04 6.16
C LEU A 100 6.05 -5.70 7.54
N LYS A 101 5.98 -4.44 7.96
CA LYS A 101 6.48 -3.99 9.28
C LYS A 101 5.66 -4.52 10.45
N THR A 102 4.44 -5.04 10.21
CA THR A 102 3.67 -5.74 11.26
C THR A 102 4.42 -6.95 11.81
N GLY A 103 5.31 -7.57 11.02
CA GLY A 103 6.01 -8.79 11.39
C GLY A 103 5.12 -10.03 11.45
N HIS A 104 3.86 -9.92 11.01
CA HIS A 104 2.91 -11.03 10.98
C HIS A 104 3.35 -12.10 9.97
N GLU A 105 3.18 -13.38 10.31
CA GLU A 105 3.64 -14.50 9.48
C GLU A 105 3.04 -14.49 8.07
N ASP A 106 1.75 -14.16 7.97
CA ASP A 106 1.02 -14.07 6.70
C ASP A 106 1.13 -12.70 5.98
N SER A 107 1.96 -11.77 6.48
CA SER A 107 2.06 -10.41 5.89
C SER A 107 2.48 -10.42 4.42
N ARG A 108 3.31 -11.39 4.00
CA ARG A 108 3.69 -11.57 2.58
C ARG A 108 2.53 -12.11 1.74
N LEU A 109 1.73 -13.03 2.27
CA LEU A 109 0.54 -13.54 1.59
C LEU A 109 -0.46 -12.40 1.34
N VAL A 110 -0.67 -11.53 2.33
CA VAL A 110 -1.50 -10.32 2.16
C VAL A 110 -0.94 -9.41 1.07
N ALA A 111 0.39 -9.15 1.07
CA ALA A 111 1.03 -8.32 0.05
C ALA A 111 0.91 -8.92 -1.36
N ASP A 112 1.12 -10.23 -1.51
CA ASP A 112 0.98 -10.97 -2.77
C ASP A 112 -0.46 -10.90 -3.30
N SER A 113 -1.45 -11.11 -2.43
CA SER A 113 -2.88 -10.99 -2.78
C SER A 113 -3.23 -9.57 -3.23
N ILE A 114 -2.70 -8.53 -2.58
CA ILE A 114 -2.89 -7.13 -3.00
C ILE A 114 -2.27 -6.90 -4.39
N CYS A 115 -1.08 -7.41 -4.67
CA CYS A 115 -0.46 -7.32 -6.00
C CYS A 115 -1.32 -7.99 -7.08
N ALA A 116 -1.86 -9.19 -6.81
CA ALA A 116 -2.74 -9.90 -7.72
C ALA A 116 -4.05 -9.12 -7.97
N GLU A 117 -4.64 -8.58 -6.91
CA GLU A 117 -5.84 -7.75 -6.99
C GLU A 117 -5.60 -6.47 -7.78
N TRP A 118 -4.48 -5.78 -7.54
CA TRP A 118 -4.11 -4.58 -8.29
C TRP A 118 -4.05 -4.87 -9.79
N LYS A 119 -3.29 -5.90 -10.17
CA LYS A 119 -3.14 -6.34 -11.57
C LYS A 119 -4.47 -6.66 -12.24
N GLY A 120 -5.40 -7.29 -11.51
CA GLY A 120 -6.74 -7.62 -12.01
C GLY A 120 -7.67 -6.41 -12.12
N ARG A 121 -7.62 -5.51 -11.13
CA ARG A 121 -8.57 -4.38 -10.99
C ARG A 121 -8.17 -3.15 -11.79
N PHE A 122 -6.90 -2.75 -11.76
CA PHE A 122 -6.45 -1.50 -12.36
C PHE A 122 -5.57 -1.74 -13.58
N LYS A 123 -5.85 -1.04 -14.69
CA LYS A 123 -5.11 -1.23 -15.95
C LYS A 123 -3.65 -0.82 -15.82
N ASN A 124 -2.71 -1.64 -16.30
CA ASN A 124 -1.27 -1.37 -16.28
C ASN A 124 -0.74 -1.05 -14.87
N SER A 125 -1.20 -1.78 -13.87
CA SER A 125 -0.91 -1.54 -12.45
C SER A 125 -0.14 -2.68 -11.78
N GLU A 126 0.53 -3.52 -12.56
CA GLU A 126 1.40 -4.55 -12.02
C GLU A 126 2.52 -3.88 -11.22
N ILE A 127 2.39 -3.95 -9.90
CA ILE A 127 3.31 -3.40 -8.91
C ILE A 127 3.91 -4.53 -8.10
N GLY A 128 5.17 -4.37 -7.71
CA GLY A 128 5.81 -5.21 -6.70
C GLY A 128 5.79 -4.51 -5.34
N TYR A 129 6.37 -5.17 -4.34
CA TYR A 129 6.54 -4.61 -3.01
C TYR A 129 7.94 -4.88 -2.45
N THR A 130 8.30 -4.11 -1.43
CA THR A 130 9.53 -4.27 -0.67
C THR A 130 9.30 -3.75 0.76
N ASP A 131 10.18 -4.10 1.68
CA ASP A 131 10.09 -3.66 3.07
C ASP A 131 10.66 -2.25 3.28
N TYR A 132 10.37 -1.71 4.46
CA TYR A 132 10.78 -0.36 4.84
C TYR A 132 12.31 -0.20 4.85
N ASP A 133 13.05 -1.17 5.38
CA ASP A 133 14.50 -1.05 5.56
C ASP A 133 15.22 -1.00 4.20
N THR A 134 14.79 -1.86 3.26
CA THR A 134 15.27 -1.88 1.87
C THR A 134 15.02 -0.54 1.18
N LEU A 135 13.81 0.02 1.28
CA LEU A 135 13.50 1.34 0.73
C LEU A 135 14.33 2.44 1.39
N HIS A 136 14.37 2.45 2.71
CA HIS A 136 15.07 3.47 3.49
C HIS A 136 16.56 3.52 3.14
N ASP A 137 17.21 2.37 2.92
CA ASP A 137 18.61 2.31 2.53
C ASP A 137 18.83 2.62 1.05
N SER A 138 17.86 2.37 0.16
CA SER A 138 17.93 2.80 -1.25
C SER A 138 18.06 4.32 -1.40
N PHE A 139 17.55 5.13 -0.46
CA PHE A 139 17.75 6.59 -0.49
C PHE A 139 19.19 7.02 -0.18
N ARG A 140 20.02 6.17 0.45
CA ARG A 140 21.46 6.44 0.69
C ARG A 140 22.30 6.15 -0.53
N GLU A 141 21.83 5.24 -1.39
CA GLU A 141 22.45 4.99 -2.66
C GLU A 141 22.25 6.24 -3.53
N LYS A 142 23.22 7.15 -3.45
CA LYS A 142 23.64 7.83 -4.67
C LYS A 142 23.70 6.73 -5.72
N ILE A 143 22.88 6.85 -6.76
CA ILE A 143 23.13 6.18 -8.02
C ILE A 143 24.54 6.61 -8.42
N PHE A 144 25.54 5.84 -8.00
CA PHE A 144 26.88 5.89 -8.55
C PHE A 144 26.78 5.14 -9.87
N GLY A 145 26.33 5.86 -10.92
CA GLY A 145 26.73 5.50 -12.28
C GLY A 145 25.65 5.18 -13.31
N ILE A 146 24.44 5.77 -13.27
CA ILE A 146 23.59 5.82 -14.47
C ILE A 146 22.96 7.21 -14.62
N PHE A 147 23.68 8.09 -15.33
CA PHE A 147 23.16 9.17 -16.17
C PHE A 147 23.71 8.94 -17.57
#